data_AF-A0A2T0ZVT7-F1
#
_entry.id   AF-A0A2T0ZVT7-F1
#
_cell.length_a   1.000
_cell.length_b   1.000
_cell.length_c   1.000
_cell.angle_alpha   90.00
_cell.angle_beta   90.00
_cell.angle_gamma   90.00
#
_symmetry.space_group_name_H-M   'P 1'
#
loop_
_entity.id
_entity.type
_entity.pdbx_description
1 polymer ?
#
loop_
_entity_poly.entity_id
_entity_poly.type
_entity_poly.pdbx_seq_one_letter_code
_entity_poly.pdbx_strand_id
1 'polypeptide(L)'
;MSEHQETRARFAQTAESAQRLAGVVAARHRGDLTGANSLLCSFDDEQCKVAGSVFLCDIVLSLLAQAEGRDIADVASDVSMQLAALTETTQN
;
A
#
# COMPACT_ATOMS: atom_id res chain seq x y z
N MET A 1 -4.18 -28.58 7.24
CA MET A 1 -2.99 -27.72 7.44
C MET A 1 -2.98 -27.23 8.88
N SER A 2 -1.83 -27.05 9.52
CA SER A 2 -1.77 -26.48 10.89
C SER A 2 -2.06 -24.98 10.85
N GLU A 3 -2.66 -24.42 11.90
CA GLU A 3 -2.98 -22.99 12.06
C GLU A 3 -1.77 -22.05 11.82
N HIS A 4 -0.58 -22.48 12.24
CA HIS A 4 0.66 -21.74 12.02
C HIS A 4 1.05 -21.70 10.53
N GLN A 5 0.75 -22.76 9.78
CA GLN A 5 0.99 -22.81 8.34
C GLN A 5 0.02 -21.91 7.59
N GLU A 6 -1.25 -21.87 8.02
CA GLU A 6 -2.27 -21.00 7.43
C GLU A 6 -1.95 -19.52 7.67
N THR A 7 -1.56 -19.15 8.88
CA THR A 7 -1.16 -17.77 9.22
C THR A 7 0.03 -17.30 8.38
N ARG A 8 1.05 -18.16 8.22
CA ARG A 8 2.21 -17.85 7.37
C ARG A 8 1.84 -17.74 5.90
N ALA A 9 0.94 -18.58 5.40
CA ALA A 9 0.47 -18.51 4.02
C ALA A 9 -0.28 -17.21 3.75
N ARG A 10 -1.18 -16.80 4.66
CA ARG A 10 -1.89 -15.52 4.59
C ARG A 10 -0.92 -14.34 4.58
N PHE A 11 0.08 -14.35 5.46
CA PHE A 11 1.11 -13.29 5.49
C PHE A 11 1.88 -13.22 4.17
N ALA A 12 2.31 -14.37 3.62
CA ALA A 12 3.02 -14.40 2.34
C ALA A 12 2.16 -13.85 1.19
N GLN A 13 0.88 -14.20 1.15
CA GLN A 13 -0.06 -13.67 0.15
C GLN A 13 -0.23 -12.15 0.25
N THR A 14 -0.33 -11.61 1.48
CA THR A 14 -0.37 -10.17 1.71
C THR A 14 0.91 -9.47 1.26
N ALA A 15 2.07 -10.05 1.56
CA ALA A 15 3.37 -9.50 1.15
C ALA A 15 3.53 -9.48 -0.38
N GLU A 16 3.11 -10.54 -1.08
CA GLU A 16 3.12 -10.58 -2.54
C GLU A 16 2.16 -9.52 -3.13
N SER A 17 0.98 -9.37 -2.53
CA SER A 17 0.01 -8.35 -2.92
C SER A 17 0.57 -6.94 -2.78
N ALA A 18 1.25 -6.64 -1.67
CA ALA A 18 1.91 -5.37 -1.44
C ALA A 18 3.07 -5.12 -2.42
N GLN A 19 3.90 -6.15 -2.69
CA GLN A 19 4.97 -6.06 -3.67
C GLN A 19 4.42 -5.72 -5.07
N ARG A 20 3.33 -6.37 -5.48
CA ARG A 20 2.66 -6.10 -6.75
C ARG A 20 2.14 -4.66 -6.82
N LEU A 21 1.53 -4.15 -5.75
CA LEU A 21 1.08 -2.75 -5.65
C LEU A 21 2.25 -1.75 -5.70
N ALA A 22 3.38 -2.04 -5.07
CA ALA A 22 4.59 -1.23 -5.21
C ALA A 22 5.05 -1.18 -6.68
N GLY A 23 4.94 -2.30 -7.40
CA GLY A 23 5.15 -2.38 -8.84
C GLY A 23 4.21 -1.45 -9.65
N VAL A 24 2.93 -1.37 -9.27
CA VAL A 24 1.95 -0.44 -9.88
C VAL A 24 2.41 1.01 -9.73
N VAL A 25 2.80 1.41 -8.52
CA VAL A 25 3.32 2.77 -8.24
C VAL A 25 4.55 3.06 -9.09
N ALA A 26 5.51 2.14 -9.13
CA ALA A 26 6.73 2.30 -9.92
C ALA A 26 6.45 2.40 -11.42
N ALA A 27 5.53 1.60 -11.97
CA ALA A 27 5.12 1.67 -13.37
C ALA A 27 4.48 3.03 -13.70
N ARG A 28 3.58 3.54 -12.85
CA ARG A 28 2.97 4.87 -12.99
C ARG A 28 4.03 5.98 -13.02
N HIS A 29 5.01 5.93 -12.12
CA HIS A 29 6.10 6.92 -12.09
C HIS A 29 7.01 6.88 -13.33
N ARG A 30 7.10 5.75 -14.03
CA ARG A 30 7.81 5.63 -15.32
C ARG A 30 6.96 5.99 -16.53
N GLY A 31 5.69 6.35 -16.36
CA GLY A 31 4.75 6.59 -17.45
C GLY A 31 4.19 5.32 -18.10
N ASP A 32 4.50 4.14 -17.55
CA ASP A 32 3.98 2.85 -18.05
C ASP A 32 2.60 2.56 -17.44
N LEU A 33 1.59 3.26 -17.96
CA LEU A 33 0.21 3.12 -17.50
C LEU A 33 -0.39 1.75 -17.86
N THR A 34 0.01 1.17 -18.99
CA THR A 34 -0.43 -0.16 -19.42
C THR A 34 0.09 -1.24 -18.47
N GLY A 35 1.38 -1.19 -18.11
CA GLY A 35 1.97 -2.09 -17.13
C GLY A 35 1.37 -1.94 -15.74
N ALA A 36 1.12 -0.69 -15.30
CA ALA A 36 0.43 -0.42 -14.04
C ALA A 36 -0.97 -1.06 -14.01
N ASN A 37 -1.75 -0.92 -15.09
CA ASN A 37 -3.08 -1.51 -15.19
C ASN A 37 -3.02 -3.05 -15.22
N SER A 38 -2.08 -3.64 -15.97
CA SER A 38 -1.90 -5.09 -16.01
C SER A 38 -1.60 -5.67 -14.63
N LEU A 39 -0.78 -4.98 -13.81
CA LEU A 39 -0.50 -5.39 -12.44
C LEU A 39 -1.76 -5.29 -11.56
N LEU A 40 -2.54 -4.22 -11.67
CA LEU A 40 -3.81 -4.05 -10.94
C LEU A 40 -4.86 -5.11 -11.30
N CYS A 41 -4.89 -5.56 -12.55
CA CYS A 41 -5.80 -6.61 -13.01
C CYS A 41 -5.32 -8.02 -12.64
N SER A 42 -4.10 -8.20 -12.12
CA SER A 42 -3.53 -9.51 -11.79
C SER A 42 -3.83 -9.98 -10.35
N PHE A 43 -4.65 -9.26 -9.60
CA PHE A 43 -5.12 -9.69 -8.28
C PHE A 43 -6.29 -10.65 -8.42
N ASP A 44 -6.26 -11.76 -7.67
CA ASP A 44 -7.31 -12.78 -7.70
C ASP A 44 -8.64 -12.26 -7.12
N ASP A 45 -8.56 -11.43 -6.08
CA ASP A 45 -9.71 -10.83 -5.43
C ASP A 45 -9.38 -9.43 -4.87
N GLU A 46 -10.44 -8.68 -4.56
CA GLU A 46 -10.34 -7.32 -4.04
C GLU A 46 -9.82 -7.30 -2.59
N GLN A 47 -10.05 -8.35 -1.81
CA GLN A 47 -9.61 -8.44 -0.42
C GLN A 47 -8.07 -8.51 -0.33
N CYS A 48 -7.42 -9.24 -1.23
CA CYS A 48 -5.98 -9.31 -1.37
C CYS A 48 -5.40 -7.95 -1.75
N LYS A 49 -6.08 -7.22 -2.65
CA LYS A 49 -5.68 -5.86 -3.04
C LYS A 49 -5.75 -4.90 -1.86
N VAL A 50 -6.83 -4.94 -1.07
CA VAL A 50 -6.99 -4.11 0.14
C VAL A 50 -5.97 -4.49 1.22
N ALA A 51 -5.80 -5.78 1.50
CA ALA A 51 -4.83 -6.23 2.50
C ALA A 51 -3.40 -5.84 2.10
N GLY A 52 -3.04 -6.02 0.83
CA GLY A 52 -1.75 -5.62 0.30
C GLY A 52 -1.54 -4.10 0.31
N SER A 53 -2.59 -3.30 0.07
CA SER A 53 -2.47 -1.84 0.07
C SER A 53 -2.26 -1.29 1.47
N VAL A 54 -3.01 -1.79 2.46
CA VAL A 54 -2.81 -1.44 3.87
C VAL A 54 -1.40 -1.84 4.31
N PHE A 55 -0.96 -3.06 4.01
CA PHE A 55 0.39 -3.51 4.37
C PHE A 55 1.50 -2.68 3.71
N LEU A 56 1.33 -2.28 2.43
CA LEU A 56 2.26 -1.38 1.77
C LEU A 56 2.29 0.00 2.44
N CYS A 57 1.13 0.56 2.79
CA CYS A 57 1.05 1.84 3.52
C CYS A 57 1.76 1.76 4.87
N ASP A 58 1.57 0.70 5.64
CA ASP A 58 2.23 0.51 6.94
C ASP A 58 3.76 0.48 6.78
N ILE A 59 4.28 -0.21 5.76
CA ILE A 59 5.71 -0.22 5.46
C ILE A 59 6.20 1.18 5.10
N VAL A 60 5.50 1.89 4.22
CA VAL A 60 5.90 3.24 3.78
C VAL A 60 5.88 4.23 4.94
N LEU A 61 4.84 4.21 5.78
CA LEU A 61 4.75 5.05 6.98
C LEU A 61 5.84 4.70 7.99
N SER A 62 6.13 3.41 8.20
CA SER A 62 7.21 2.98 9.07
C SER A 62 8.58 3.44 8.57
N LEU A 63 8.82 3.40 7.25
CA LEU A 63 10.07 3.89 6.65
C LEU A 63 10.21 5.41 6.79
N LEU A 64 9.11 6.16 6.58
CA LEU A 64 9.10 7.60 6.72
C LEU A 64 9.33 8.03 8.18
N ALA A 65 8.62 7.40 9.12
CA ALA A 65 8.82 7.61 10.55
C ALA A 65 10.27 7.34 10.98
N GLN A 66 10.88 6.25 10.50
CA GLN A 66 12.29 5.94 10.76
C GLN A 66 13.23 6.98 10.16
N ALA A 67 12.98 7.44 8.94
CA ALA A 67 13.80 8.45 8.28
C ALA A 67 13.74 9.82 8.97
N GLU A 68 12.59 10.17 9.54
CA GLU A 68 12.37 11.44 10.25
C GLU A 68 12.65 11.37 11.76
N GLY A 69 12.87 10.18 12.32
CA GLY A 69 13.03 9.98 13.76
C GLY A 69 11.76 10.31 14.55
N ARG A 70 10.58 10.09 13.96
CA ARG A 70 9.26 10.41 14.52
C ARG A 70 8.47 9.16 14.88
N ASP A 71 7.44 9.33 15.71
CA ASP A 71 6.45 8.29 15.94
C ASP A 71 5.57 8.09 14.70
N ILE A 72 5.19 6.83 14.43
CA ILE A 72 4.39 6.48 13.26
C ILE A 72 2.98 7.08 13.31
N ALA A 73 2.40 7.25 14.50
CA ALA A 73 1.08 7.86 14.67
C ALA A 73 1.08 9.34 14.25
N ASP A 74 2.16 10.07 14.56
CA ASP A 74 2.31 11.46 14.16
C ASP A 74 2.42 11.59 12.62
N VAL A 75 3.20 10.71 11.98
CA VAL A 75 3.33 10.67 10.52
C VAL A 75 2.00 10.31 9.86
N ALA A 76 1.27 9.33 10.40
CA ALA A 76 -0.04 8.94 9.89
C ALA A 76 -1.07 10.09 10.02
N SER A 77 -1.02 10.85 11.12
CA SER A 77 -1.84 12.05 11.31
C SER A 77 -1.58 13.11 10.23
N ASP A 78 -0.30 13.37 9.94
CA ASP A 78 0.09 14.33 8.90
C ASP A 78 -0.39 13.89 7.51
N VAL A 79 -0.25 12.61 7.17
CA VAL A 79 -0.77 12.05 5.91
C VAL A 79 -2.28 12.20 5.83
N SER A 80 -3.01 11.92 6.91
CA SER A 80 -4.46 12.10 6.97
C SER A 80 -4.88 13.55 6.72
N MET A 81 -4.18 14.51 7.32
CA MET A 81 -4.42 15.94 7.12
C MET A 81 -4.12 16.37 5.66
N GLN A 82 -3.04 15.86 5.06
CA GLN A 82 -2.73 16.12 3.65
C GLN A 82 -3.80 15.56 2.71
N LEU A 83 -4.30 14.35 2.98
CA LEU A 83 -5.40 13.76 2.21
C LEU A 83 -6.67 14.60 2.32
N ALA A 84 -7.02 15.09 3.51
CA ALA A 84 -8.16 15.98 3.70
C ALA A 84 -8.03 17.24 2.83
N ALA A 85 -6.87 17.90 2.84
CA ALA A 85 -6.62 19.11 2.04
C ALA A 85 -6.75 18.87 0.52
N LEU A 86 -6.36 17.68 0.02
CA LEU A 86 -6.53 17.31 -1.39
C LEU A 86 -8.01 17.15 -1.77
N THR A 87 -8.84 16.65 -0.85
CA THR A 87 -10.28 16.50 -1.10
C THR A 87 -11.01 17.84 -1.17
N GLU A 88 -10.62 18.82 -0.35
CA GLU A 88 -11.19 20.17 -0.36
C GLU A 88 -10.87 20.92 -1.67
N THR A 89 -9.67 20.72 -2.21
CA THR A 89 -9.23 21.37 -3.47
C THR A 89 -10.01 20.87 -4.69
N THR A 90 -10.53 19.63 -4.65
CA THR A 90 -11.30 19.05 -5.76
C THR A 90 -12.78 19.50 -5.76
N GLN A 91 -13.22 20.20 -4.71
CA GLN A 91 -14.61 20.68 -4.56
C GLN A 91 -14.84 22.13 -5.02
N ASN A 92 -13.80 22.84 -5.44
CA ASN A 92 -13.84 24.21 -5.99
C ASN A 92 -13.57 24.22 -7.50
#